data_AF-A0A7Y5UL24-F1
#
_entry.id   AF-A0A7Y5UL24-F1
#
_cell.length_a   1.000
_cell.length_b   1.000
_cell.length_c   1.000
_cell.angle_alpha   90.00
_cell.angle_beta   90.00
_cell.angle_gamma   90.00
#
_symmetry.space_group_name_H-M   'P 1'
#
loop_
_entity.id
_entity.type
_entity.pdbx_description
1 polymer ?
#
loop_
_entity_poly.entity_id
_entity_poly.type
_entity_poly.pdbx_seq_one_letter_code
_entity_poly.pdbx_strand_id
1 'polypeptide(L)'
;MIVGVVAGIVLWGGFNTAVEATNREAFCISCHEMRDNVYKEYSENTIHYTNRTGVRATCPDCHVPKEWGPKMVRKIQASRELWGKMTGSIDTREKFEAKRLHLAEREWARMKANDSLECRNCHSFESMAKDVQKPRAKKSHELAVKNKETCIDCHKGIAHHKPKGMKEDDE
;
A
#
# COMPACT_ATOMS: atom_id res chain seq x y z
N MET A 1 -13.77 -8.01 40.30
CA MET A 1 -13.17 -8.91 39.30
C MET A 1 -14.03 -9.04 38.04
N ILE A 2 -15.29 -9.47 38.14
CA ILE A 2 -16.17 -9.68 36.96
C ILE A 2 -16.36 -8.40 36.12
N VAL A 3 -16.66 -7.27 36.74
CA VAL A 3 -16.82 -5.97 36.04
C VAL A 3 -15.56 -5.58 35.27
N GLY A 4 -14.38 -5.78 35.86
CA GLY A 4 -13.09 -5.49 35.21
C GLY A 4 -12.81 -6.41 34.01
N VAL A 5 -13.16 -7.70 34.11
CA VAL A 5 -13.04 -8.64 32.99
C VAL A 5 -13.99 -8.27 31.84
N VAL A 6 -15.24 -7.95 32.15
CA VAL A 6 -16.23 -7.51 31.16
C VAL A 6 -15.77 -6.22 30.47
N ALA A 7 -15.32 -5.23 31.25
CA ALA A 7 -14.78 -3.99 30.70
C ALA A 7 -13.56 -4.25 29.81
N GLY A 8 -12.65 -5.12 30.22
CA GLY A 8 -11.48 -5.51 29.43
C GLY A 8 -11.85 -6.14 28.08
N ILE A 9 -12.82 -7.06 28.07
CA ILE A 9 -13.31 -7.69 26.83
C ILE A 9 -13.95 -6.66 25.90
N VAL A 10 -14.79 -5.77 26.44
CA VAL A 10 -15.46 -4.73 25.65
C VAL A 10 -14.45 -3.77 25.05
N LEU A 11 -13.47 -3.30 25.83
CA LEU A 11 -12.43 -2.39 25.34
C LEU A 11 -11.54 -3.06 24.30
N TRP A 12 -11.10 -4.29 24.53
CA TRP A 12 -10.27 -5.04 23.59
C TRP A 12 -11.01 -5.33 22.29
N GLY A 13 -12.26 -5.78 22.38
CA GLY A 13 -13.12 -6.04 21.24
C GLY A 13 -13.38 -4.77 20.44
N GLY A 14 -13.82 -3.70 21.10
CA GLY A 14 -14.08 -2.41 20.48
C GLY A 14 -12.84 -1.82 19.80
N PHE A 15 -11.67 -1.91 20.44
CA PHE A 15 -10.41 -1.47 19.85
C PHE A 15 -10.08 -2.23 18.56
N ASN A 16 -10.11 -3.57 18.59
CA ASN A 16 -9.79 -4.37 17.40
C ASN A 16 -10.81 -4.16 16.27
N THR A 17 -12.10 -4.01 16.61
CA THR A 17 -13.13 -3.65 15.63
C THR A 17 -12.84 -2.30 14.98
N ALA A 18 -12.43 -1.28 15.72
CA ALA A 18 -12.07 0.03 15.15
C ALA A 18 -10.82 -0.05 14.27
N VAL A 19 -9.79 -0.78 14.72
CA VAL A 19 -8.57 -1.04 13.94
C VAL A 19 -8.91 -1.71 12.62
N GLU A 20 -9.82 -2.69 12.62
CA GLU A 20 -10.20 -3.42 11.43
C GLU A 20 -11.14 -2.62 10.52
N ALA A 21 -12.06 -1.84 11.08
CA ALA A 21 -12.90 -0.93 10.31
C ALA A 21 -12.07 0.09 9.51
N THR A 22 -10.97 0.57 10.11
CA THR A 22 -10.02 1.48 9.46
C THR A 22 -9.02 0.78 8.52
N ASN A 23 -9.12 -0.54 8.33
CA ASN A 23 -8.37 -1.31 7.34
C ASN A 23 -9.23 -1.64 6.11
N ARG A 24 -10.42 -1.04 5.94
CA ARG A 24 -11.29 -1.32 4.80
C ARG A 24 -11.08 -0.30 3.69
N GLU A 25 -11.13 -0.73 2.43
CA GLU A 25 -11.11 0.17 1.28
C GLU A 25 -12.16 1.27 1.39
N ALA A 26 -13.37 0.94 1.82
CA ALA A 26 -14.46 1.90 2.06
C ALA A 26 -14.06 3.01 3.05
N PHE A 27 -13.24 2.71 4.06
CA PHE A 27 -12.69 3.72 4.96
C PHE A 27 -11.62 4.55 4.26
N CYS A 28 -10.69 3.93 3.54
CA CYS A 28 -9.64 4.62 2.80
C CYS A 28 -10.22 5.66 1.82
N ILE A 29 -11.30 5.32 1.10
CA ILE A 29 -11.96 6.20 0.13
C ILE A 29 -13.07 7.08 0.73
N SER A 30 -13.25 7.06 2.04
CA SER A 30 -14.17 7.99 2.71
C SER A 30 -13.66 9.44 2.66
N CYS A 31 -12.35 9.62 2.49
CA CYS A 31 -11.72 10.91 2.22
C CYS A 31 -11.70 11.20 0.72
N HIS A 32 -12.15 12.40 0.33
CA HIS A 32 -12.21 12.80 -1.08
C HIS A 32 -10.81 12.83 -1.73
N GLU A 33 -9.76 13.13 -0.96
CA GLU A 33 -8.37 13.12 -1.44
C GLU A 33 -7.94 11.76 -1.99
N MET A 34 -8.39 10.67 -1.35
CA MET A 34 -8.07 9.31 -1.81
C MET A 34 -9.03 8.87 -2.92
N ARG A 35 -10.33 9.14 -2.74
CA ARG A 35 -11.39 8.77 -3.69
C ARG A 35 -11.20 9.41 -5.07
N ASP A 36 -10.88 10.69 -5.10
CA ASP A 36 -10.89 11.47 -6.34
C ASP A 36 -9.54 11.41 -7.07
N ASN A 37 -8.48 10.94 -6.39
CA ASN A 37 -7.14 10.75 -6.95
C ASN A 37 -6.80 9.26 -7.08
N VAL A 38 -6.09 8.70 -6.10
CA VAL A 38 -5.44 7.38 -6.18
C VAL A 38 -6.42 6.23 -6.39
N TYR A 39 -7.66 6.33 -5.89
CA TYR A 39 -8.67 5.30 -6.14
C TYR A 39 -9.11 5.25 -7.60
N LYS A 40 -9.25 6.41 -8.27
CA LYS A 40 -9.54 6.45 -9.71
C LYS A 40 -8.42 5.77 -10.49
N GLU A 41 -7.17 6.15 -10.20
CA GLU A 41 -5.98 5.56 -10.85
C GLU A 41 -5.89 4.05 -10.62
N TYR A 42 -6.20 3.58 -9.40
CA TYR A 42 -6.28 2.15 -9.09
C TYR A 42 -7.36 1.43 -9.91
N SER A 43 -8.52 2.08 -10.10
CA SER A 43 -9.63 1.54 -10.90
C SER A 43 -9.42 1.60 -12.41
N GLU A 44 -8.45 2.39 -12.88
CA GLU A 44 -8.08 2.56 -14.28
C GLU A 44 -7.20 1.39 -14.76
N ASN A 45 -7.79 0.20 -14.82
CA ASN A 45 -7.24 -0.96 -15.53
C ASN A 45 -5.94 -1.54 -14.95
N THR A 46 -5.80 -1.54 -13.61
CA THR A 46 -4.73 -2.26 -12.93
C THR A 46 -5.08 -3.74 -12.75
N ILE A 47 -4.09 -4.63 -12.80
CA ILE A 47 -4.32 -6.08 -12.56
C ILE A 47 -4.79 -6.37 -11.12
N HIS A 48 -4.57 -5.43 -10.20
CA HIS A 48 -5.04 -5.51 -8.82
C HIS A 48 -6.51 -5.08 -8.67
N TYR A 49 -7.05 -4.31 -9.61
CA TYR A 49 -8.46 -3.92 -9.65
C TYR A 49 -9.31 -4.86 -10.53
N THR A 50 -8.85 -5.19 -11.74
CA THR A 50 -9.54 -6.09 -12.66
C THR A 50 -8.60 -7.21 -13.10
N ASN A 51 -8.97 -8.45 -12.81
CA ASN A 51 -8.21 -9.62 -13.24
C ASN A 51 -9.09 -10.82 -13.54
N ARG A 52 -8.47 -11.86 -14.11
CA ARG A 52 -9.13 -13.09 -14.58
C ARG A 52 -9.62 -14.03 -13.47
N THR A 53 -9.16 -13.87 -12.23
CA THR A 53 -9.48 -14.81 -11.13
C THR A 53 -10.54 -14.27 -10.17
N GLY A 54 -10.86 -12.97 -10.25
CA GLY A 54 -11.81 -12.30 -9.37
C GLY A 54 -11.25 -11.96 -7.97
N VAL A 55 -10.02 -12.36 -7.66
CA VAL A 55 -9.35 -12.04 -6.39
C VAL A 55 -8.59 -10.73 -6.55
N ARG A 56 -8.96 -9.72 -5.76
CA ARG A 56 -8.38 -8.38 -5.84
C ARG A 56 -7.58 -8.04 -4.60
N ALA A 57 -6.43 -7.41 -4.81
CA ALA A 57 -5.75 -6.66 -3.75
C ALA A 57 -6.35 -5.25 -3.72
N THR A 58 -6.82 -4.83 -2.56
CA THR A 58 -7.44 -3.53 -2.30
C THR A 58 -6.45 -2.59 -1.59
N CYS A 59 -6.85 -1.35 -1.32
CA CYS A 59 -5.99 -0.37 -0.63
C CYS A 59 -5.20 -0.92 0.59
N PRO A 60 -5.84 -1.56 1.59
CA PRO A 60 -5.15 -2.07 2.77
C PRO A 60 -4.14 -3.18 2.46
N ASP A 61 -4.38 -4.00 1.44
CA ASP A 61 -3.50 -5.13 1.11
C ASP A 61 -2.09 -4.67 0.72
N CYS A 62 -1.97 -3.44 0.18
CA CYS A 62 -0.70 -2.84 -0.23
C CYS A 62 -0.20 -1.74 0.73
N HIS A 63 -1.08 -1.02 1.44
CA HIS A 63 -0.69 0.11 2.28
C HIS A 63 -0.71 -0.15 3.79
N VAL A 64 -1.26 -1.29 4.23
CA VAL A 64 -1.37 -1.67 5.63
C VAL A 64 -0.75 -3.06 5.86
N PRO A 65 0.32 -3.17 6.65
CA PRO A 65 0.89 -4.48 6.98
C PRO A 65 -0.14 -5.42 7.63
N LYS A 66 -0.06 -6.72 7.33
CA LYS A 66 -0.95 -7.72 7.93
C LYS A 66 -0.60 -8.00 9.39
N GLU A 67 0.68 -8.12 9.69
CA GLU A 67 1.22 -8.39 11.04
C GLU A 67 0.94 -7.26 12.02
N TRP A 68 0.58 -7.61 13.26
CA TRP A 68 0.07 -6.65 14.26
C TRP A 68 1.07 -5.53 14.56
N GLY A 69 2.34 -5.85 14.82
CA GLY A 69 3.37 -4.85 15.16
C GLY A 69 3.56 -3.80 14.05
N PRO A 70 3.97 -4.20 12.84
CA PRO A 70 4.10 -3.29 11.70
C PRO A 70 2.81 -2.53 11.37
N LYS A 71 1.65 -3.18 11.48
CA LYS A 71 0.33 -2.55 11.28
C LYS A 71 0.13 -1.37 12.22
N MET A 72 0.40 -1.57 13.52
CA MET A 72 0.25 -0.51 14.52
C MET A 72 1.23 0.64 14.28
N VAL A 73 2.49 0.34 13.92
CA VAL A 73 3.47 1.37 13.54
C VAL A 73 2.97 2.19 12.35
N ARG A 74 2.46 1.54 11.29
CA ARG A 74 1.91 2.23 10.12
C ARG A 74 0.70 3.08 10.47
N LYS A 75 -0.20 2.60 11.35
CA LYS A 75 -1.37 3.37 11.82
C LYS A 75 -0.95 4.61 12.61
N ILE A 76 0.07 4.52 13.45
CA ILE A 76 0.64 5.68 14.14
C ILE A 76 1.23 6.67 13.14
N GLN A 77 1.99 6.21 12.14
CA GLN A 77 2.53 7.08 11.08
C GLN A 77 1.41 7.72 10.24
N ALA A 78 0.33 6.99 9.97
CA ALA A 78 -0.84 7.45 9.22
C ALA A 78 -1.58 8.60 9.91
N SER A 79 -1.43 8.78 11.23
CA SER A 79 -2.04 9.93 11.94
C SER A 79 -1.62 11.28 11.34
N ARG A 80 -0.45 11.36 10.69
CA ARG A 80 0.00 12.55 9.94
C ARG A 80 -0.89 12.88 8.73
N GLU A 81 -1.56 11.88 8.17
CA GLU A 81 -2.52 12.06 7.07
C GLU A 81 -3.77 12.79 7.57
N LEU A 82 -4.18 12.58 8.83
CA LEU A 82 -5.26 13.36 9.48
C LEU A 82 -4.85 14.82 9.67
N TRP A 83 -3.60 15.09 10.06
CA TRP A 83 -3.07 16.45 10.09
C TRP A 83 -3.10 17.08 8.69
N GLY A 84 -2.63 16.35 7.68
CA GLY A 84 -2.69 16.78 6.28
C GLY A 84 -4.11 17.08 5.79
N LYS A 85 -5.12 16.30 6.24
CA LYS A 85 -6.53 16.54 5.99
C LYS A 85 -7.00 17.86 6.62
N MET A 86 -6.71 18.07 7.90
CA MET A 86 -7.10 19.29 8.63
C MET A 86 -6.45 20.55 8.03
N THR A 87 -5.22 20.47 7.55
CA THR A 87 -4.51 21.61 6.95
C THR A 87 -4.71 21.75 5.44
N GLY A 88 -5.49 20.87 4.79
CA GLY A 88 -5.71 20.92 3.34
C GLY A 88 -4.43 20.70 2.51
N SER A 89 -3.58 19.75 2.92
CA SER A 89 -2.27 19.50 2.31
C SER A 89 -2.35 19.02 0.86
N ILE A 90 -3.39 18.25 0.50
CA ILE A 90 -3.67 17.68 -0.83
C ILE A 90 -5.19 17.64 -1.12
N ASP A 91 -5.94 18.60 -0.59
CA ASP A 91 -7.41 18.67 -0.69
C ASP A 91 -7.94 19.05 -2.08
N THR A 92 -7.08 19.49 -3.00
CA THR A 92 -7.39 19.70 -4.41
C THR A 92 -6.49 18.86 -5.31
N ARG A 93 -6.90 18.66 -6.58
CA ARG A 93 -6.12 17.91 -7.56
C ARG A 93 -4.77 18.57 -7.80
N GLU A 94 -4.72 19.89 -7.88
CA GLU A 94 -3.51 20.67 -8.12
C GLU A 94 -2.50 20.49 -6.99
N LYS A 95 -2.96 20.53 -5.74
CA LYS A 95 -2.10 20.28 -4.57
C LYS A 95 -1.62 18.83 -4.49
N PHE A 96 -2.48 17.87 -4.85
CA PHE A 96 -2.10 16.47 -4.94
C PHE A 96 -1.01 16.27 -5.99
N GLU A 97 -1.19 16.79 -7.21
CA GLU A 97 -0.21 16.70 -8.29
C GLU A 97 1.12 17.37 -7.91
N ALA A 98 1.07 18.55 -7.30
CA ALA A 98 2.26 19.26 -6.82
C ALA A 98 3.05 18.47 -5.77
N LYS A 99 2.40 17.58 -5.01
CA LYS A 99 3.03 16.71 -4.00
C LYS A 99 3.20 15.26 -4.45
N ARG A 100 2.77 14.89 -5.66
CA ARG A 100 2.71 13.49 -6.10
C ARG A 100 4.06 12.79 -5.99
N LEU A 101 5.13 13.42 -6.49
CA LEU A 101 6.47 12.85 -6.44
C LEU A 101 6.91 12.59 -5.00
N HIS A 102 6.79 13.59 -4.12
CA HIS A 102 7.13 13.47 -2.71
C HIS A 102 6.34 12.35 -2.01
N LEU A 103 5.04 12.25 -2.28
CA LEU A 103 4.19 11.19 -1.72
C LEU A 103 4.61 9.81 -2.22
N ALA A 104 4.85 9.68 -3.53
CA ALA A 104 5.27 8.42 -4.15
C ALA A 104 6.63 7.94 -3.63
N GLU A 105 7.64 8.83 -3.59
CA GLU A 105 8.97 8.51 -3.06
C GLU A 105 8.91 8.05 -1.61
N ARG A 106 8.07 8.68 -0.78
CA ARG A 106 7.89 8.27 0.61
C ARG A 106 7.29 6.87 0.73
N GLU A 107 6.27 6.56 -0.08
CA GLU A 107 5.65 5.24 -0.09
C GLU A 107 6.62 4.17 -0.62
N TRP A 108 7.37 4.47 -1.68
CA TRP A 108 8.39 3.56 -2.22
C TRP A 108 9.53 3.33 -1.24
N ALA A 109 10.03 4.38 -0.58
CA ALA A 109 11.05 4.26 0.45
C ALA A 109 10.58 3.36 1.60
N ARG A 110 9.31 3.47 2.02
CA ARG A 110 8.74 2.56 3.02
C ARG A 110 8.71 1.11 2.51
N MET A 111 8.13 0.90 1.32
CA MET A 111 8.04 -0.44 0.72
C MET A 111 9.41 -1.05 0.44
N LYS A 112 10.45 -0.25 0.22
CA LYS A 112 11.82 -0.75 0.09
C LYS A 112 12.41 -1.09 1.45
N ALA A 113 12.23 -0.22 2.44
CA ALA A 113 12.76 -0.40 3.79
C ALA A 113 12.19 -1.63 4.51
N ASN A 114 10.99 -2.09 4.15
CA ASN A 114 10.37 -3.30 4.70
C ASN A 114 10.44 -4.53 3.77
N ASP A 115 11.34 -4.53 2.78
CA ASP A 115 11.49 -5.60 1.78
C ASP A 115 10.18 -5.95 1.04
N SER A 116 9.38 -4.93 0.73
CA SER A 116 8.10 -5.04 0.03
C SER A 116 7.16 -6.05 0.69
N LEU A 117 7.13 -6.06 2.02
CA LEU A 117 6.35 -6.98 2.85
C LEU A 117 4.91 -7.15 2.35
N GLU A 118 4.27 -6.05 1.98
CA GLU A 118 2.89 -6.06 1.51
C GLU A 118 2.74 -6.77 0.15
N CYS A 119 3.70 -6.59 -0.77
CA CYS A 119 3.75 -7.33 -2.03
C CYS A 119 3.97 -8.83 -1.76
N ARG A 120 4.88 -9.15 -0.85
CA ARG A 120 5.28 -10.53 -0.54
C ARG A 120 4.21 -11.36 0.14
N ASN A 121 3.21 -10.73 0.75
CA ASN A 121 2.03 -11.42 1.27
C ASN A 121 1.23 -12.17 0.18
N CYS A 122 1.39 -11.80 -1.08
CA CYS A 122 0.72 -12.42 -2.23
C CYS A 122 1.71 -12.91 -3.31
N HIS A 123 2.89 -12.29 -3.41
CA HIS A 123 3.90 -12.57 -4.43
C HIS A 123 5.20 -13.09 -3.82
N SER A 124 5.49 -14.38 -3.99
CA SER A 124 6.77 -14.97 -3.59
C SER A 124 7.61 -15.34 -4.81
N PHE A 125 8.90 -15.04 -4.77
CA PHE A 125 9.86 -15.50 -5.78
C PHE A 125 9.93 -17.04 -5.87
N GLU A 126 9.61 -17.74 -4.78
CA GLU A 126 9.62 -19.21 -4.72
C GLU A 126 8.40 -19.82 -5.41
N SER A 127 7.24 -19.18 -5.28
CA SER A 127 5.97 -19.68 -5.82
C SER A 127 5.64 -19.15 -7.22
N MET A 128 6.43 -18.20 -7.74
CA MET A 128 6.31 -17.74 -9.12
C MET A 128 6.76 -18.85 -10.09
N ALA A 129 5.86 -19.27 -10.98
CA ALA A 129 6.19 -20.20 -12.06
C ALA A 129 7.19 -19.56 -13.04
N LYS A 130 8.45 -20.01 -13.01
CA LYS A 130 9.57 -19.40 -13.77
C LYS A 130 9.51 -19.74 -15.26
N ASP A 131 8.95 -20.88 -15.60
CA ASP A 131 8.80 -21.43 -16.95
C ASP A 131 7.75 -20.69 -17.78
N VAL A 132 6.70 -20.16 -17.15
CA VAL A 132 5.66 -19.37 -17.83
C VAL A 132 5.97 -17.87 -17.92
N GLN A 133 7.04 -17.40 -17.29
CA GLN A 133 7.48 -16.01 -17.38
C GLN A 133 8.13 -15.72 -18.73
N LYS A 134 7.93 -14.50 -19.24
CA LYS A 134 8.70 -14.00 -20.40
C LYS A 134 10.20 -14.07 -20.08
N PRO A 135 11.09 -14.44 -21.04
CA PRO A 135 12.52 -14.63 -20.76
C PRO A 135 13.20 -13.45 -20.06
N ARG A 136 12.85 -12.21 -20.44
CA ARG A 136 13.34 -10.99 -19.78
C ARG A 136 12.91 -10.89 -18.32
N ALA A 137 11.64 -11.18 -18.02
CA ALA A 137 11.10 -11.11 -16.66
C ALA A 137 11.76 -12.18 -15.77
N LYS A 138 11.89 -13.41 -16.27
CA LYS A 138 12.59 -14.49 -15.57
C LYS A 138 14.01 -14.10 -15.18
N LYS A 139 14.81 -13.62 -16.14
CA LYS A 139 16.18 -13.16 -15.89
C LYS A 139 16.23 -12.01 -14.89
N SER A 140 15.30 -11.06 -14.97
CA SER A 140 15.23 -9.92 -14.05
C SER A 140 14.91 -10.38 -12.62
N HIS A 141 13.96 -11.29 -12.44
CA HIS A 141 13.65 -11.85 -11.13
C HIS A 141 14.81 -12.69 -10.55
N GLU A 142 15.54 -13.45 -11.38
CA GLU A 142 16.75 -14.17 -10.94
C GLU A 142 17.85 -13.21 -10.46
N LEU A 143 18.05 -12.09 -11.16
CA LEU A 143 18.97 -11.04 -10.75
C LEU A 143 18.51 -10.34 -9.48
N ALA A 144 17.22 -10.02 -9.35
CA ALA A 144 16.66 -9.40 -8.16
C ALA A 144 16.91 -10.25 -6.91
N VAL A 145 16.70 -11.57 -6.99
CA VAL A 145 17.02 -12.49 -5.89
C VAL A 145 18.52 -12.49 -5.57
N LYS A 146 19.38 -12.53 -6.60
CA LYS A 146 20.84 -12.51 -6.41
C LYS A 146 21.34 -11.21 -5.77
N ASN A 147 20.77 -10.09 -6.19
CA ASN A 147 21.15 -8.74 -5.76
C ASN A 147 20.44 -8.29 -4.47
N LYS A 148 19.51 -9.10 -3.93
CA LYS A 148 18.66 -8.77 -2.78
C LYS A 148 17.81 -7.51 -3.03
N GLU A 149 17.30 -7.38 -4.25
CA GLU A 149 16.36 -6.33 -4.62
C GLU A 149 14.94 -6.65 -4.10
N THR A 150 14.20 -5.59 -3.84
CA THR A 150 12.80 -5.63 -3.38
C THR A 150 11.86 -5.48 -4.58
N CYS A 151 10.56 -5.80 -4.39
CA CYS A 151 9.60 -5.70 -5.48
C CYS A 151 9.47 -4.26 -6.01
N ILE A 152 9.53 -3.28 -5.12
CA ILE A 152 9.34 -1.86 -5.44
C ILE A 152 10.56 -1.23 -6.15
N ASP A 153 11.71 -1.91 -6.18
CA ASP A 153 12.88 -1.43 -6.92
C ASP A 153 12.60 -1.35 -8.42
N CYS A 154 11.89 -2.35 -8.98
CA CYS A 154 11.48 -2.36 -10.38
C CYS A 154 10.03 -1.92 -10.58
N HIS A 155 9.12 -2.32 -9.68
CA HIS A 155 7.68 -2.18 -9.90
C HIS A 155 7.10 -0.90 -9.30
N LYS A 156 7.61 0.26 -9.70
CA LYS A 156 7.03 1.57 -9.34
C LYS A 156 5.82 1.88 -10.22
N GLY A 157 4.76 2.43 -9.63
CA GLY A 157 3.54 2.80 -10.35
C GLY A 157 2.66 1.61 -10.78
N ILE A 158 2.65 0.51 -10.02
CA ILE A 158 1.81 -0.67 -10.32
C ILE A 158 0.31 -0.35 -10.28
N ALA A 159 -0.11 0.45 -9.30
CA ALA A 159 -1.52 0.73 -9.02
C ALA A 159 -1.91 2.19 -9.23
N HIS A 160 -0.94 3.09 -9.36
CA HIS A 160 -1.13 4.53 -9.45
C HIS A 160 -0.16 5.11 -10.49
N HIS A 161 -0.51 6.23 -11.10
CA HIS A 161 0.35 6.81 -12.15
C HIS A 161 1.69 7.28 -11.57
N LYS A 162 2.77 6.98 -12.30
CA LYS A 162 4.11 7.48 -11.95
C LYS A 162 4.12 9.02 -11.94
N PRO A 163 4.77 9.65 -10.94
CA PRO A 163 4.98 11.09 -10.93
C PRO A 163 5.90 11.54 -12.08
N LYS A 164 5.83 12.82 -12.41
CA LYS A 164 6.81 13.48 -13.30
C LYS A 164 8.03 13.91 -12.50
N GLY A 165 9.19 14.01 -13.16
CA GLY A 165 10.43 14.51 -12.55
C GLY A 165 11.09 13.49 -11.60
N MET A 166 10.90 12.20 -11.89
CA MET A 166 11.61 11.13 -11.18
C MET A 166 13.10 11.18 -11.52
N LYS A 167 13.95 10.64 -10.64
CA LYS A 167 15.38 10.48 -10.94
C LYS A 167 15.54 9.44 -12.05
N GLU A 168 16.59 9.54 -12.87
CA GLU A 168 16.85 8.57 -13.95
C GLU A 168 16.89 7.11 -13.46
N ASP A 169 17.41 6.86 -12.26
CA ASP A 169 17.43 5.52 -11.64
C ASP A 169 16.04 5.04 -11.16
N ASP A 170 15.09 5.97 -11.02
CA ASP A 170 13.73 5.70 -10.56
C ASP A 170 12.71 5.64 -11.71
N GLU A 171 12.99 6.24 -12.86
CA GLU A 171 12.14 6.28 -14.07
C GLU A 171 11.81 4.89 -14.65
#